data_AF-A0A7C5ZJN1-F1
#
_entry.id   AF-A0A7C5ZJN1-F1
#
_cell.length_a   1.000
_cell.length_b   1.000
_cell.length_c   1.000
_cell.angle_alpha   90.00
_cell.angle_beta   90.00
_cell.angle_gamma   90.00
#
_symmetry.space_group_name_H-M   'P 1'
#
loop_
_entity.id
_entity.type
_entity.pdbx_description
1 polymer ?
#
loop_
_entity_poly.entity_id
_entity_poly.type
_entity_poly.pdbx_seq_one_letter_code
_entity_poly.pdbx_strand_id
1 'polypeptide(L)'
;ARAGEGPSFIVAMTYRFFGDHIADSLIYRSREEAQAWQSRDPIDRMESQMIAAGIITPAEAEAIRQRAKDDVEAAAIFARESPEPDPSSLLEDIYA
;
A
#
# COMPACT_ATOMS: atom_id res chain seq x y z
N ALA A 1 -16.19 -0.50 -21.55
CA ALA A 1 -15.00 -1.39 -21.47
C ALA A 1 -15.29 -2.85 -21.88
N ARG A 2 -15.79 -3.76 -21.01
CA ARG A 2 -15.98 -5.19 -21.37
C ARG A 2 -17.04 -5.45 -22.45
N ALA A 3 -18.08 -4.62 -22.52
CA ALA A 3 -19.11 -4.69 -23.57
C ALA A 3 -18.71 -3.93 -24.87
N GLY A 4 -17.46 -3.49 -25.01
CA GLY A 4 -16.97 -2.81 -26.22
C GLY A 4 -17.22 -1.29 -26.28
N GLU A 5 -17.79 -0.69 -25.24
CA GLU A 5 -18.14 0.74 -25.20
C GLU A 5 -16.95 1.71 -25.03
N GLY A 6 -15.72 1.23 -25.23
CA GLY A 6 -14.53 2.06 -25.10
C GLY A 6 -14.06 2.34 -23.67
N PRO A 7 -13.09 3.27 -23.52
CA PRO A 7 -12.43 3.58 -22.26
C PRO A 7 -13.27 4.46 -21.33
N SER A 8 -12.82 4.59 -20.09
CA SER A 8 -13.41 5.49 -19.10
C SER A 8 -12.29 6.22 -18.35
N PHE A 9 -12.59 7.43 -17.88
CA PHE A 9 -11.70 8.19 -17.00
C PHE A 9 -12.26 8.18 -15.58
N ILE A 10 -11.46 7.73 -14.61
CA ILE A 10 -11.86 7.62 -13.21
C ILE A 10 -10.90 8.48 -12.38
N VAL A 11 -11.47 9.37 -11.57
CA VAL A 11 -10.71 10.15 -10.58
C VAL A 11 -10.99 9.58 -9.19
N ALA A 12 -10.01 8.86 -8.64
CA ALA A 12 -10.04 8.40 -7.26
C ALA A 12 -9.37 9.45 -6.37
N MET A 13 -10.17 10.19 -5.61
CA MET A 13 -9.65 11.17 -4.66
C MET A 13 -9.06 10.45 -3.45
N THR A 14 -7.73 10.47 -3.35
CA THR A 14 -6.96 9.81 -2.28
C THR A 14 -5.92 10.74 -1.69
N TYR A 15 -5.17 10.26 -0.70
CA TYR A 15 -4.15 11.02 0.00
C TYR A 15 -2.90 10.19 0.28
N ARG A 16 -1.72 10.74 0.00
CA ARG A 16 -0.43 10.12 0.32
C ARG A 16 -0.02 10.52 1.74
N PHE A 17 -0.03 9.60 2.69
CA PHE A 17 0.29 9.91 4.10
C PHE A 17 1.76 10.24 4.34
N PHE A 18 2.69 9.66 3.58
CA PHE A 18 4.12 9.94 3.71
C PHE A 18 4.60 10.94 2.66
N GLY A 19 5.92 11.16 2.59
CA GLY A 19 6.60 11.98 1.59
C GLY A 19 6.55 11.43 0.16
N ASP A 20 6.90 12.26 -0.83
CA ASP A 20 6.96 11.85 -2.25
C ASP A 20 7.99 10.76 -2.48
N HIS A 21 9.01 10.80 -1.64
CA HIS A 21 10.05 9.82 -1.49
C HIS A 21 10.43 9.77 0.00
N ILE A 22 11.30 8.83 0.34
CA ILE A 22 11.69 8.54 1.74
C ILE A 22 12.32 9.77 2.44
N ALA A 23 13.02 10.63 1.71
CA ALA A 23 13.73 11.80 2.26
C ALA A 23 12.92 13.11 2.26
N ASP A 24 11.65 13.07 1.84
CA ASP A 24 10.82 14.26 1.74
C ASP A 24 10.37 14.78 3.13
N SER A 25 10.61 16.08 3.36
CA SER A 25 10.36 16.78 4.62
C SER A 25 8.92 17.28 4.81
N LEU A 26 8.06 17.14 3.80
CA LEU A 26 6.61 17.44 3.87
C LEU A 26 6.26 18.91 4.17
N ILE A 27 7.17 19.84 3.96
CA ILE A 27 7.00 21.28 4.29
C ILE A 27 5.92 21.99 3.45
N TYR A 28 5.40 21.34 2.42
CA TYR A 28 4.44 21.91 1.46
C TYR A 28 2.97 21.65 1.82
N ARG A 29 2.69 20.98 2.95
CA ARG A 29 1.32 20.71 3.43
C ARG A 29 1.19 20.98 4.92
N SER A 30 -0.02 21.30 5.37
CA SER A 30 -0.28 21.53 6.79
C SER A 30 -0.46 20.22 7.55
N ARG A 31 -0.25 20.27 8.87
CA ARG A 31 -0.50 19.10 9.74
C ARG A 31 -1.99 18.81 9.84
N GLU A 32 -2.80 19.85 9.83
CA GLU A 32 -4.26 19.80 9.91
C GLU A 32 -4.84 19.07 8.70
N GLU A 33 -4.34 19.37 7.49
CA GLU A 33 -4.73 18.68 6.27
C GLU A 33 -4.39 17.18 6.36
N ALA A 34 -3.14 16.86 6.74
CA ALA A 34 -2.70 15.47 6.85
C ALA A 34 -3.52 14.67 7.87
N GLN A 35 -3.81 15.24 9.04
CA GLN A 35 -4.65 14.62 10.06
C GLN A 35 -6.10 14.42 9.60
N ALA A 36 -6.68 15.42 8.93
CA ALA A 36 -8.03 15.32 8.38
C ALA A 36 -8.14 14.15 7.39
N TRP A 37 -7.13 13.92 6.56
CA TRP A 37 -7.09 12.77 5.67
C TRP A 37 -6.80 11.45 6.38
N GLN A 38 -5.93 11.44 7.39
CA GLN A 38 -5.62 10.24 8.16
C GLN A 38 -6.84 9.71 8.92
N SER A 39 -7.72 10.59 9.43
CA SER A 39 -9.01 10.19 10.01
C SER A 39 -9.97 9.48 9.04
N ARG A 40 -9.66 9.51 7.73
CA ARG A 40 -10.44 8.89 6.65
C ARG A 40 -9.77 7.64 6.11
N ASP A 41 -8.80 7.06 6.83
CA ASP A 41 -8.05 5.89 6.41
C ASP A 41 -9.00 4.79 5.87
N PRO A 42 -8.83 4.36 4.61
CA PRO A 42 -9.71 3.36 4.01
C PRO A 42 -9.63 2.01 4.72
N ILE A 43 -8.50 1.65 5.33
CA ILE A 43 -8.32 0.38 6.05
C ILE A 43 -9.20 0.36 7.30
N ASP A 44 -9.09 1.40 8.13
CA ASP A 44 -9.86 1.48 9.39
C ASP A 44 -11.37 1.62 9.11
N ARG A 45 -11.73 2.35 8.05
CA ARG A 45 -13.13 2.47 7.61
C ARG A 45 -13.69 1.14 7.12
N MET A 46 -12.94 0.41 6.29
CA MET A 46 -13.36 -0.90 5.79
C MET A 46 -13.50 -1.91 6.92
N GLU A 47 -12.52 -1.98 7.83
CA GLU A 47 -12.60 -2.85 9.01
C GLU A 47 -13.86 -2.56 9.84
N SER A 48 -14.09 -1.29 10.18
CA SER A 48 -15.26 -0.88 10.96
C SER A 48 -16.57 -1.27 10.27
N GLN A 49 -16.65 -1.11 8.95
CA GLN A 49 -17.82 -1.49 8.16
C GLN A 49 -18.04 -3.00 8.12
N MET A 50 -16.97 -3.78 7.97
CA MET A 50 -17.06 -5.25 7.94
C MET A 50 -17.45 -5.83 9.30
N ILE A 51 -16.93 -5.27 10.39
CA ILE A 51 -17.32 -5.66 11.75
C ILE A 51 -18.79 -5.31 12.01
N ALA A 52 -19.21 -4.10 11.67
CA ALA A 52 -20.61 -3.67 11.84
C ALA A 52 -21.58 -4.53 11.00
N ALA A 53 -21.13 -5.01 9.84
CA ALA A 53 -21.89 -5.93 8.99
C ALA A 53 -21.83 -7.40 9.45
N GLY A 54 -21.07 -7.73 10.50
CA GLY A 54 -20.89 -9.10 10.98
C GLY A 54 -20.13 -10.01 10.01
N ILE A 55 -19.36 -9.44 9.08
CA ILE A 55 -18.56 -10.18 8.08
C ILE A 55 -17.30 -10.76 8.72
N ILE A 56 -16.69 -9.99 9.62
CA ILE A 56 -15.55 -10.41 10.45
C ILE A 56 -15.75 -9.94 11.87
N THR A 57 -15.08 -10.61 12.80
CA THR A 57 -14.96 -10.19 14.20
C THR A 57 -13.73 -9.29 14.40
N PRO A 58 -13.66 -8.53 15.50
CA PRO A 58 -12.45 -7.79 15.85
C PRO A 58 -11.21 -8.68 15.98
N ALA A 59 -11.37 -9.92 16.46
CA ALA A 59 -10.27 -10.87 16.59
C ALA A 59 -9.74 -11.33 15.22
N GLU A 60 -10.64 -11.56 14.26
CA GLU A 60 -10.24 -11.90 12.88
C GLU A 60 -9.57 -10.73 12.17
N ALA A 61 -10.03 -9.49 12.40
CA ALA A 61 -9.39 -8.29 11.87
C ALA A 61 -7.94 -8.17 12.36
N GLU A 62 -7.70 -8.34 13.67
CA GLU A 62 -6.34 -8.32 14.22
C GLU A 62 -5.49 -9.48 13.68
N ALA A 63 -6.05 -10.68 13.54
CA ALA A 63 -5.35 -11.81 12.94
C ALA A 63 -4.95 -11.55 11.48
N ILE A 64 -5.76 -10.82 10.70
CA ILE A 64 -5.40 -10.38 9.34
C ILE A 64 -4.25 -9.38 9.40
N ARG A 65 -4.31 -8.38 10.29
CA ARG A 65 -3.25 -7.38 10.44
C ARG A 65 -1.93 -8.03 10.85
N GLN A 66 -1.95 -9.00 11.75
CA GLN A 66 -0.74 -9.70 12.17
C GLN A 66 -0.14 -10.52 11.03
N ARG A 67 -0.96 -11.29 10.29
CA ARG A 67 -0.47 -12.02 9.11
C ARG A 67 0.17 -11.09 8.08
N ALA A 68 -0.46 -9.95 7.79
CA ALA A 68 0.12 -8.98 6.86
C ALA A 68 1.48 -8.43 7.33
N LYS A 69 1.65 -8.21 8.64
CA LYS A 69 2.96 -7.81 9.20
C LYS A 69 3.99 -8.92 9.05
N ASP A 70 3.62 -10.16 9.37
CA ASP A 70 4.51 -11.31 9.29
C ASP A 70 4.96 -11.57 7.84
N ASP A 71 4.04 -11.44 6.87
CA ASP A 71 4.34 -11.57 5.44
C ASP A 71 5.33 -10.49 4.97
N VAL A 72 5.13 -9.23 5.39
CA VAL A 72 6.04 -8.12 5.05
C VAL A 72 7.41 -8.30 5.70
N GLU A 73 7.48 -8.76 6.94
CA GLU A 73 8.75 -9.02 7.62
C GLU A 73 9.51 -10.16 6.94
N ALA A 74 8.83 -11.27 6.62
CA ALA A 74 9.43 -12.37 5.88
C ALA A 74 9.97 -11.93 4.51
N ALA A 75 9.21 -11.11 3.78
CA ALA A 75 9.66 -10.55 2.50
C ALA A 75 10.87 -9.62 2.67
N ALA A 76 10.91 -8.81 3.73
CA ALA A 76 12.04 -7.92 4.01
C ALA A 76 13.31 -8.69 4.41
N ILE A 77 13.19 -9.78 5.18
CA ILE A 77 14.31 -10.67 5.50
C ILE A 77 14.83 -11.31 4.22
N PHE A 78 13.95 -11.93 3.43
CA PHE A 78 14.32 -12.54 2.15
C PHE A 78 15.06 -11.56 1.23
N ALA A 79 14.56 -10.33 1.10
CA ALA A 79 15.19 -9.31 0.26
C ALA A 79 16.59 -8.90 0.75
N ARG A 80 16.83 -8.84 2.06
CA ARG A 80 18.13 -8.49 2.64
C ARG A 80 19.14 -9.63 2.59
N GLU A 81 18.66 -10.86 2.68
CA GLU A 81 19.49 -12.07 2.66
C GLU A 81 19.77 -12.58 1.24
N SER A 82 19.02 -12.08 0.26
CA SER A 82 19.26 -12.40 -1.15
C SER A 82 20.63 -11.91 -1.59
N PRO A 83 21.37 -12.70 -2.38
CA PRO A 83 22.66 -12.27 -2.90
C PRO A 83 22.48 -11.09 -3.86
N GLU A 84 23.49 -10.22 -3.90
CA GLU A 84 23.60 -9.23 -4.96
C GLU A 84 23.66 -9.91 -6.34
N PRO A 85 23.14 -9.27 -7.41
CA PRO A 85 23.22 -9.82 -8.75
C PRO A 85 24.67 -9.97 -9.20
N ASP A 86 24.93 -11.00 -10.03
CA ASP A 86 26.24 -11.19 -10.63
C ASP A 86 26.56 -10.00 -11.56
N PRO A 87 27.72 -9.33 -11.46
CA PRO A 87 28.06 -8.22 -12.35
C PRO A 87 27.98 -8.56 -13.86
N SER A 88 28.10 -9.83 -14.23
CA SER A 88 27.92 -10.30 -15.61
C SER A 88 26.49 -10.16 -16.12
N SER A 89 25.49 -10.09 -15.23
CA SER A 89 24.07 -9.89 -15.60
C SER A 89 23.76 -8.44 -16.00
N LEU A 90 24.73 -7.51 -15.92
CA LEU A 90 24.54 -6.10 -16.23
C LEU A 90 23.96 -5.83 -17.62
N LEU A 91 24.31 -6.66 -18.60
CA LEU A 91 23.89 -6.49 -20.00
C LEU A 91 22.72 -7.41 -20.39
N GLU A 92 22.21 -8.20 -19.46
CA GLU A 92 21.00 -8.98 -19.67
C GLU A 92 19.79 -8.03 -19.87
N ASP A 93 18.75 -8.51 -20.56
CA ASP A 93 17.51 -7.78 -20.87
C ASP A 93 17.64 -6.48 -21.69
N ILE A 94 18.81 -6.17 -22.27
CA ILE A 94 18.97 -5.06 -23.22
C ILE A 94 18.27 -5.37 -24.56
N TYR A 95 18.37 -6.61 -25.01
CA TYR A 95 17.70 -7.14 -26.21
C TYR A 95 17.03 -8.47 -25.87
N ALA A 96 16.02 -8.84 -26.66
CA ALA A 96 15.31 -10.12 -26.56
C ALA A 96 16.05 -11.29 -27.20
#